data_AF-A0A2V7KZI6-F1
#
_entry.id   AF-A0A2V7KZI6-F1
#
_cell.length_a   1.000
_cell.length_b   1.000
_cell.length_c   1.000
_cell.angle_alpha   90.00
_cell.angle_beta   90.00
_cell.angle_gamma   90.00
#
_symmetry.space_group_name_H-M   'P 1'
#
loop_
_entity.id
_entity.type
_entity.pdbx_description
1 polymer ?
#
loop_
_entity_poly.entity_id
_entity_poly.type
_entity_poly.pdbx_seq_one_letter_code
_entity_poly.pdbx_strand_id
1 'polypeptide(L)'
;MRVFVAIALTLTSVSCAAQEPDTVRDALIARAKALELSTPYVPPPGKVLEHHAAGFAQIMCSAVFITGLEPDFAARNVGYFTAPYAQRAKLGKPIIDRPGGAVHVTLPNGMQRTAKFLGDQGCVTLPMGRTSFDFKPIRLATVLPDPSTQAWPMGDVSPTDPLPAGLNAATIKAAVDAAFEPAAAMTAALVVTWKGRIVGERYREGITTRTPLESWSMGKSLTATLLGILVKQGVYDLAQPAPIPEWQGADDPRARIRIADLLHMSSGLRIRAPQDPDYDPGGPYPDHLYLYTGGVNAFHYAATRPLQWPPGTVGRYHNTDPVLVNYLVRLGVEQRGEEYLSFPRRALFDRIGIRSMVIET
;
A
#
# COMPACT_ATOMS: atom_id res chain seq x y z
N MET A 1 -62.33 32.33 1.13
CA MET A 1 -61.86 32.50 2.52
C MET A 1 -60.71 31.52 2.75
N ARG A 2 -59.46 32.00 2.71
CA ARG A 2 -58.26 31.21 2.97
C ARG A 2 -58.03 31.22 4.49
N VAL A 3 -58.09 30.05 5.13
CA VAL A 3 -57.68 29.89 6.53
C VAL A 3 -56.23 29.43 6.52
N PHE A 4 -55.34 30.29 7.03
CA PHE A 4 -53.95 29.95 7.32
C PHE A 4 -53.91 29.14 8.61
N VAL A 5 -53.42 27.90 8.55
CA VAL A 5 -53.01 27.14 9.73
C VAL A 5 -51.50 27.32 9.87
N ALA A 6 -51.10 28.11 10.87
CA ALA A 6 -49.70 28.24 11.27
C ALA A 6 -49.33 27.00 12.11
N ILE A 7 -48.46 26.14 11.57
CA ILE A 7 -47.81 25.08 12.35
C ILE A 7 -46.48 25.65 12.83
N ALA A 8 -46.39 25.89 14.14
CA ALA A 8 -45.17 26.30 14.80
C ALA A 8 -44.16 25.14 14.78
N LEU A 9 -43.06 25.29 14.02
CA LEU A 9 -41.89 24.42 14.16
C LEU A 9 -41.13 24.82 15.43
N THR A 10 -41.22 23.99 16.46
CA THR A 10 -40.29 24.03 17.59
C THR A 10 -38.91 23.56 17.12
N LEU A 11 -37.99 24.51 16.92
CA LEU A 11 -36.56 24.26 16.73
C LEU A 11 -35.97 23.74 18.05
N THR A 12 -35.83 22.42 18.19
CA THR A 12 -34.94 21.84 19.19
C THR A 12 -33.51 22.01 18.70
N SER A 13 -32.80 22.98 19.27
CA SER A 13 -31.35 23.14 19.11
C SER A 13 -30.64 21.89 19.65
N VAL A 14 -30.12 21.06 18.75
CA VAL A 14 -29.12 20.05 19.11
C VAL A 14 -27.86 20.81 19.46
N SER A 15 -27.58 20.96 20.74
CA SER A 15 -26.31 21.48 21.24
C SER A 15 -25.18 20.62 20.67
N CYS A 16 -24.28 21.23 19.90
CA CYS A 16 -22.97 20.66 19.61
C CYS A 16 -22.30 20.37 20.96
N ALA A 17 -22.23 19.09 21.34
CA ALA A 17 -21.30 18.68 22.38
C ALA A 17 -19.89 19.00 21.88
N ALA A 18 -19.23 19.97 22.52
CA ALA A 18 -17.81 20.19 22.34
C ALA A 18 -17.11 18.86 22.66
N GLN A 19 -16.36 18.34 21.70
CA GLN A 19 -15.59 17.12 21.83
C GLN A 19 -14.53 17.36 22.91
N GLU A 20 -14.61 16.64 24.04
CA GLU A 20 -13.60 16.75 25.10
C GLU A 20 -12.21 16.51 24.50
N PRO A 21 -11.18 17.30 24.88
CA PRO A 21 -9.82 17.05 24.44
C PRO A 21 -9.42 15.64 24.86
N ASP A 22 -8.96 14.85 23.90
CA ASP A 22 -8.48 13.50 24.14
C ASP A 22 -7.15 13.58 24.91
N THR A 23 -7.27 13.66 26.23
CA THR A 23 -6.14 13.85 27.16
C THR A 23 -5.01 12.83 26.95
N VAL A 24 -5.34 11.64 26.44
CA VAL A 24 -4.36 10.60 26.10
C VAL A 24 -3.60 10.97 24.82
N ARG A 25 -4.32 11.40 23.77
CA ARG A 25 -3.69 11.88 22.53
C ARG A 25 -2.78 13.08 22.77
N ASP A 26 -3.22 14.04 23.58
CA ASP A 26 -2.42 15.22 23.89
C ASP A 26 -1.15 14.85 24.68
N ALA A 27 -1.26 13.93 25.65
CA ALA A 27 -0.10 13.41 26.38
C ALA A 27 0.89 12.66 25.46
N LEU A 28 0.39 11.88 24.50
CA LEU A 28 1.21 11.19 23.50
C LEU A 28 1.96 12.18 22.60
N ILE A 29 1.28 13.23 22.12
CA ILE A 29 1.89 14.30 21.31
C ILE A 29 2.95 15.04 22.12
N ALA A 30 2.65 15.42 23.37
CA ALA A 30 3.59 16.09 24.25
C ALA A 30 4.85 15.25 24.51
N ARG A 31 4.69 13.94 24.75
CA ARG A 31 5.81 13.00 24.91
C ARG A 31 6.66 12.91 23.64
N ALA A 32 6.05 12.78 22.46
CA ALA A 32 6.79 12.72 21.20
C ALA A 32 7.57 14.03 20.96
N LYS A 33 6.94 15.19 21.23
CA LYS A 33 7.59 16.50 21.11
C LYS A 33 8.79 16.66 22.06
N ALA A 34 8.69 16.15 23.29
CA ALA A 34 9.79 16.19 24.26
C ALA A 34 11.00 15.33 23.86
N LEU A 35 10.82 14.33 22.99
CA LEU A 35 11.87 13.45 22.48
C LEU A 35 12.46 13.93 21.14
N GLU A 36 11.91 15.00 20.56
CA GLU A 36 12.29 15.43 19.21
C GLU A 36 13.73 15.94 19.17
N LEU A 37 14.49 15.45 18.19
CA LEU A 37 15.85 15.87 17.90
C LEU A 37 15.84 17.17 17.08
N SER A 38 16.84 18.02 17.29
CA SER A 38 17.02 19.25 16.49
C SER A 38 17.59 18.96 15.09
N THR A 39 16.80 18.32 14.24
CA THR A 39 17.15 18.00 12.84
C THR A 39 16.21 18.71 11.87
N PRO A 40 16.70 19.18 10.71
CA PRO A 40 15.82 19.84 9.74
C PRO A 40 14.91 18.83 9.03
N TYR A 41 13.67 19.22 8.75
CA TYR A 41 12.81 18.49 7.82
C TYR A 41 13.21 18.79 6.37
N VAL A 42 13.29 17.74 5.54
CA VAL A 42 13.59 17.84 4.11
C VAL A 42 12.37 17.34 3.32
N PRO A 43 11.57 18.22 2.71
CA PRO A 43 10.37 17.80 1.99
C PRO A 43 10.71 16.98 0.74
N PRO A 44 9.76 16.15 0.25
CA PRO A 44 9.87 15.57 -1.07
C PRO A 44 10.14 16.64 -2.14
N PRO A 45 11.06 16.40 -3.09
CA PRO A 45 11.32 17.34 -4.17
C PRO A 45 10.17 17.32 -5.20
N GLY A 46 10.16 18.30 -6.10
CA GLY A 46 9.18 18.38 -7.19
C GLY A 46 7.85 19.02 -6.78
N LYS A 47 6.90 19.09 -7.72
CA LYS A 47 5.62 19.76 -7.50
C LYS A 47 4.53 18.78 -7.08
N VAL A 48 3.66 19.20 -6.16
CA VAL A 48 2.53 18.38 -5.65
C VAL A 48 1.69 17.76 -6.77
N LEU A 49 1.34 18.54 -7.80
CA LEU A 49 0.48 18.05 -8.88
C LEU A 49 1.18 17.01 -9.77
N GLU A 50 2.51 17.07 -9.89
CA GLU A 50 3.31 16.09 -10.62
C GLU A 50 3.28 14.72 -9.94
N HIS A 51 3.31 14.69 -8.60
CA HIS A 51 3.20 13.48 -7.79
C HIS A 51 1.80 12.87 -7.91
N HIS A 52 0.75 13.68 -7.80
CA HIS A 52 -0.60 13.20 -8.01
C HIS A 52 -0.81 12.63 -9.43
N ALA A 53 -0.26 13.28 -10.46
CA ALA A 53 -0.32 12.78 -11.83
C ALA A 53 0.45 11.46 -12.01
N ALA A 54 1.62 11.32 -11.37
CA ALA A 54 2.40 10.09 -11.37
C ALA A 54 1.63 8.93 -10.73
N GLY A 55 1.14 9.11 -9.51
CA GLY A 55 0.35 8.10 -8.82
C GLY A 55 -0.93 7.75 -9.58
N PHE A 56 -1.60 8.75 -10.16
CA PHE A 56 -2.80 8.49 -10.95
C PHE A 56 -2.51 7.65 -12.20
N ALA A 57 -1.41 7.94 -12.92
CA ALA A 57 -0.97 7.12 -14.04
C ALA A 57 -0.68 5.67 -13.60
N GLN A 58 -0.01 5.48 -12.46
CA GLN A 58 0.30 4.16 -11.93
C GLN A 58 -0.95 3.36 -11.55
N ILE A 59 -1.83 3.91 -10.72
CA ILE A 59 -3.06 3.23 -10.30
C ILE A 59 -3.90 2.86 -11.53
N MET A 60 -4.03 3.78 -12.49
CA MET A 60 -4.76 3.51 -13.72
C MET A 60 -4.12 2.40 -14.54
N CYS A 61 -2.79 2.37 -14.62
CA CYS A 61 -2.06 1.28 -15.27
C CYS A 61 -2.35 -0.06 -14.59
N SER A 62 -2.20 -0.16 -13.27
CA SER A 62 -2.43 -1.39 -12.52
C SER A 62 -3.87 -1.86 -12.66
N ALA A 63 -4.83 -0.95 -12.48
CA ALA A 63 -6.25 -1.27 -12.60
C ALA A 63 -6.62 -1.81 -14.00
N VAL A 64 -6.05 -1.25 -15.07
CA VAL A 64 -6.40 -1.65 -16.44
C VAL A 64 -5.62 -2.89 -16.90
N PHE A 65 -4.30 -2.93 -16.67
CA PHE A 65 -3.44 -3.98 -17.23
C PHE A 65 -3.26 -5.19 -16.31
N ILE A 66 -3.40 -5.03 -14.99
CA ILE A 66 -3.27 -6.13 -14.02
C ILE A 66 -4.65 -6.63 -13.59
N THR A 67 -5.52 -5.74 -13.12
CA THR A 67 -6.86 -6.13 -12.65
C THR A 67 -7.84 -6.36 -13.80
N GLY A 68 -7.68 -5.65 -14.93
CA GLY A 68 -8.59 -5.72 -16.07
C GLY A 68 -9.85 -4.86 -15.91
N LEU A 69 -9.81 -3.83 -15.09
CA LEU A 69 -10.94 -2.91 -14.89
C LEU A 69 -11.12 -1.97 -16.08
N GLU A 70 -12.37 -1.61 -16.34
CA GLU A 70 -12.69 -0.59 -17.34
C GLU A 70 -12.12 0.78 -16.93
N PRO A 71 -11.49 1.54 -17.85
CA PRO A 71 -10.78 2.77 -17.49
C PRO A 71 -11.63 3.82 -16.76
N ASP A 72 -12.87 4.05 -17.19
CA ASP A 72 -13.72 5.05 -16.53
C ASP A 72 -14.17 4.59 -15.13
N PHE A 73 -14.37 3.28 -14.93
CA PHE A 73 -14.64 2.70 -13.61
C PHE A 73 -13.42 2.81 -12.70
N ALA A 74 -12.24 2.39 -13.19
CA ALA A 74 -10.99 2.46 -12.44
C ALA A 74 -10.67 3.90 -12.04
N ALA A 75 -10.81 4.84 -12.97
CA ALA A 75 -10.56 6.24 -12.68
C ALA A 75 -11.51 6.74 -11.59
N ARG A 76 -12.80 6.42 -11.65
CA ARG A 76 -13.80 6.86 -10.65
C ARG A 76 -13.58 6.24 -9.26
N ASN A 77 -13.27 4.94 -9.18
CA ASN A 77 -13.37 4.20 -7.92
C ASN A 77 -12.02 3.84 -7.29
N VAL A 78 -10.94 3.80 -8.07
CA VAL A 78 -9.62 3.30 -7.64
C VAL A 78 -8.59 4.44 -7.63
N GLY A 79 -8.62 5.33 -8.63
CA GLY A 79 -7.64 6.40 -8.82
C GLY A 79 -7.56 7.46 -7.69
N TYR A 80 -8.48 7.46 -6.74
CA TYR A 80 -8.58 8.49 -5.69
C TYR A 80 -7.38 8.49 -4.72
N PHE A 81 -6.80 7.32 -4.40
CA PHE A 81 -5.84 7.17 -3.30
C PHE A 81 -4.61 8.09 -3.44
N THR A 82 -3.93 8.05 -4.59
CA THR A 82 -2.79 8.94 -4.86
C THR A 82 -3.18 10.22 -5.57
N ALA A 83 -4.43 10.38 -6.02
CA ALA A 83 -4.91 11.55 -6.73
C ALA A 83 -6.35 11.91 -6.30
N PRO A 84 -6.49 12.62 -5.17
CA PRO A 84 -7.80 13.05 -4.68
C PRO A 84 -8.56 13.86 -5.74
N TYR A 85 -9.89 13.82 -5.70
CA TYR A 85 -10.75 14.42 -6.73
C TYR A 85 -10.40 15.88 -7.06
N ALA A 86 -10.10 16.70 -6.06
CA ALA A 86 -9.72 18.11 -6.25
C ALA A 86 -8.40 18.29 -7.02
N GLN A 87 -7.46 17.36 -6.89
CA GLN A 87 -6.19 17.39 -7.64
C GLN A 87 -6.38 16.79 -9.04
N ARG A 88 -7.13 15.69 -9.14
CA ARG A 88 -7.44 15.05 -10.42
C ARG A 88 -8.22 15.95 -11.37
N ALA A 89 -9.12 16.81 -10.86
CA ALA A 89 -9.84 17.79 -11.67
C ALA A 89 -8.93 18.78 -12.42
N LYS A 90 -7.66 18.90 -12.00
CA LYS A 90 -6.64 19.74 -12.64
C LYS A 90 -5.78 18.97 -13.66
N LEU A 91 -5.99 17.66 -13.80
CA LEU A 91 -5.22 16.79 -14.68
C LEU A 91 -6.00 16.43 -15.94
N GLY A 92 -5.30 16.11 -17.02
CA GLY A 92 -5.91 15.50 -18.20
C GLY A 92 -6.52 14.12 -17.88
N LYS A 93 -7.53 13.72 -18.66
CA LYS A 93 -8.07 12.36 -18.61
C LYS A 93 -6.92 11.36 -18.91
N PRO A 94 -6.77 10.27 -18.15
CA PRO A 94 -5.78 9.23 -18.46
C PRO A 94 -6.00 8.68 -19.87
N ILE A 95 -4.92 8.60 -20.64
CA ILE A 95 -4.89 7.98 -21.96
C ILE A 95 -4.31 6.58 -21.79
N ILE A 96 -5.08 5.56 -22.14
CA ILE A 96 -4.67 4.15 -22.07
C ILE A 96 -4.08 3.74 -23.43
N ASP A 97 -2.76 3.63 -23.49
CA ASP A 97 -2.02 3.08 -24.63
C ASP A 97 -1.92 1.56 -24.49
N ARG A 98 -2.93 0.84 -25.00
CA ARG A 98 -2.96 -0.63 -24.95
C ARG A 98 -1.82 -1.28 -25.74
N PRO A 99 -1.51 -0.88 -26.98
CA PRO A 99 -0.37 -1.44 -27.73
C PRO A 99 0.98 -1.23 -27.03
N GLY A 100 1.20 -0.06 -26.45
CA GLY A 100 2.44 0.26 -25.71
C GLY A 100 2.46 -0.21 -24.26
N GLY A 101 1.35 -0.74 -23.74
CA GLY A 101 1.20 -1.15 -22.34
C GLY A 101 1.42 0.02 -21.37
N ALA A 102 0.87 1.19 -21.66
CA ALA A 102 1.15 2.41 -20.89
C ALA A 102 -0.11 3.23 -20.57
N VAL A 103 0.01 4.07 -19.55
CA VAL A 103 -0.98 5.10 -19.21
C VAL A 103 -0.31 6.45 -19.11
N HIS A 104 -0.89 7.45 -19.76
CA HIS A 104 -0.40 8.83 -19.78
C HIS A 104 -1.38 9.78 -19.09
N VAL A 105 -0.86 10.62 -18.20
CA VAL A 105 -1.63 11.69 -17.54
C VAL A 105 -0.94 13.02 -17.82
N THR A 106 -1.64 13.92 -18.51
CA THR A 106 -1.13 15.23 -18.90
C THR A 106 -1.39 16.26 -17.81
N LEU A 107 -0.36 17.04 -17.46
CA LEU A 107 -0.43 18.18 -16.57
C LEU A 107 -0.86 19.47 -17.30
N PRO A 108 -1.34 20.51 -16.59
CA PRO A 108 -1.70 21.80 -17.21
C PRO A 108 -0.58 22.49 -18.00
N ASN A 109 0.68 22.20 -17.68
CA ASN A 109 1.85 22.73 -18.38
C ASN A 109 2.24 21.88 -19.62
N GLY A 110 1.42 20.91 -20.02
CA GLY A 110 1.66 20.03 -21.17
C GLY A 110 2.61 18.86 -20.91
N MET A 111 3.28 18.80 -19.77
CA MET A 111 4.10 17.64 -19.41
C MET A 111 3.24 16.40 -19.16
N GLN A 112 3.76 15.21 -19.47
CA GLN A 112 3.08 13.94 -19.21
C GLN A 112 3.79 13.14 -18.12
N ARG A 113 3.01 12.54 -17.22
CA ARG A 113 3.46 11.42 -16.38
C ARG A 113 2.98 10.13 -17.03
N THR A 114 3.90 9.17 -17.14
CA THR A 114 3.67 7.91 -17.84
C THR A 114 3.99 6.75 -16.92
N ALA A 115 3.03 5.85 -16.75
CA ALA A 115 3.23 4.55 -16.14
C ALA A 115 3.21 3.46 -17.21
N LYS A 116 4.08 2.45 -17.08
CA LYS A 116 4.17 1.32 -18.02
C LYS A 116 3.93 0.02 -17.29
N PHE A 117 3.20 -0.88 -17.93
CA PHE A 117 3.02 -2.25 -17.51
C PHE A 117 4.21 -3.10 -17.94
N LEU A 118 4.90 -3.70 -16.98
CA LEU A 118 6.16 -4.41 -17.15
C LEU A 118 6.02 -5.91 -16.88
N GLY A 119 4.81 -6.46 -17.07
CA GLY A 119 4.54 -7.88 -16.83
C GLY A 119 4.61 -8.22 -15.34
N ASP A 120 5.54 -9.11 -14.97
CA ASP A 120 5.67 -9.62 -13.60
C ASP A 120 6.14 -8.58 -12.57
N GLN A 121 6.61 -7.40 -13.01
CA GLN A 121 6.92 -6.25 -12.15
C GLN A 121 5.75 -5.26 -12.04
N GLY A 122 4.60 -5.57 -12.62
CA GLY A 122 3.40 -4.73 -12.56
C GLY A 122 3.57 -3.40 -13.26
N CYS A 123 2.95 -2.34 -12.73
CA CYS A 123 3.00 -1.01 -13.33
C CYS A 123 3.95 -0.08 -12.60
N VAL A 124 4.82 0.58 -13.37
CA VAL A 124 5.86 1.45 -12.81
C VAL A 124 5.82 2.81 -13.50
N THR A 125 5.83 3.88 -12.72
CA THR A 125 5.88 5.25 -13.25
C THR A 125 7.29 5.62 -13.65
N LEU A 126 7.47 6.15 -14.86
CA LEU A 126 8.75 6.67 -15.32
C LEU A 126 9.20 7.85 -14.43
N PRO A 127 10.50 7.96 -14.12
CA PRO A 127 11.02 9.15 -13.46
C PRO A 127 10.70 10.41 -14.27
N MET A 128 10.64 11.56 -13.60
CA MET A 128 10.31 12.82 -14.26
C MET A 128 11.28 13.13 -15.41
N GLY A 129 10.74 13.45 -16.59
CA GLY A 129 11.52 13.78 -17.78
C GLY A 129 12.25 12.61 -18.43
N ARG A 130 12.05 11.36 -17.98
CA ARG A 130 12.68 10.17 -18.52
C ARG A 130 11.72 9.39 -19.42
N THR A 131 12.29 8.68 -20.39
CA THR A 131 11.55 7.83 -21.35
C THR A 131 11.78 6.33 -21.12
N SER A 132 12.77 5.99 -20.28
CA SER A 132 13.17 4.63 -19.90
C SER A 132 13.40 4.51 -18.39
N PHE A 133 13.35 3.27 -17.90
CA PHE A 133 13.74 2.92 -16.53
C PHE A 133 15.25 2.66 -16.45
N ASP A 134 15.80 2.78 -15.24
CA ASP A 134 17.21 2.46 -14.97
C ASP A 134 17.41 0.97 -14.57
N PHE A 135 16.38 0.14 -14.81
CA PHE A 135 16.42 -1.31 -14.62
C PHE A 135 15.77 -2.03 -15.81
N LYS A 136 16.08 -3.33 -15.96
CA LYS A 136 15.49 -4.20 -16.97
C LYS A 136 14.44 -5.09 -16.31
N PRO A 137 13.16 -5.07 -16.77
CA PRO A 137 12.15 -6.02 -16.32
C PRO A 137 12.59 -7.47 -16.56
N ILE A 138 12.22 -8.37 -15.66
CA ILE A 138 12.52 -9.79 -15.77
C ILE A 138 11.23 -10.61 -15.68
N ARG A 139 11.19 -11.74 -16.38
CA ARG A 139 10.07 -12.67 -16.24
C ARG A 139 10.27 -13.53 -14.98
N LEU A 140 9.24 -13.62 -14.15
CA LEU A 140 9.24 -14.43 -12.92
C LEU A 140 8.48 -15.73 -13.19
N ALA A 141 9.21 -16.81 -13.43
CA ALA A 141 8.61 -18.13 -13.62
C ALA A 141 8.08 -18.69 -12.28
N THR A 142 6.88 -19.29 -12.32
CA THR A 142 6.36 -20.13 -11.22
C THR A 142 6.73 -21.58 -11.47
N VAL A 143 7.00 -22.33 -10.38
CA VAL A 143 7.19 -23.78 -10.45
C VAL A 143 5.90 -24.57 -10.18
N LEU A 144 4.79 -23.88 -9.94
CA LEU A 144 3.52 -24.52 -9.61
C LEU A 144 2.88 -25.19 -10.86
N PRO A 145 2.35 -26.42 -10.72
CA PRO A 145 1.54 -27.07 -11.76
C PRO A 145 0.25 -26.31 -12.10
N ASP A 146 -0.52 -26.82 -13.07
CA ASP A 146 -1.82 -26.27 -13.46
C ASP A 146 -2.77 -26.18 -12.24
N PRO A 147 -3.25 -24.97 -11.89
CA PRO A 147 -4.13 -24.79 -10.73
C PRO A 147 -5.42 -25.61 -10.80
N SER A 148 -5.94 -25.89 -12.00
CA SER A 148 -7.16 -26.69 -12.17
C SER A 148 -7.03 -28.14 -11.71
N THR A 149 -5.79 -28.60 -11.49
CA THR A 149 -5.47 -29.97 -11.05
C THR A 149 -5.08 -30.05 -9.57
N GLN A 150 -5.00 -28.92 -8.87
CA GLN A 150 -4.51 -28.86 -7.49
C GLN A 150 -5.60 -28.41 -6.53
N ALA A 151 -5.69 -29.08 -5.38
CA ALA A 151 -6.59 -28.69 -4.30
C ALA A 151 -6.20 -27.33 -3.71
N TRP A 152 -7.20 -26.54 -3.31
CA TRP A 152 -7.00 -25.36 -2.47
C TRP A 152 -6.17 -25.71 -1.22
N PRO A 153 -5.21 -24.87 -0.78
CA PRO A 153 -4.85 -23.56 -1.33
C PRO A 153 -3.81 -23.59 -2.46
N MET A 154 -3.35 -24.78 -2.86
CA MET A 154 -2.33 -24.90 -3.90
C MET A 154 -2.89 -24.70 -5.31
N GLY A 155 -4.20 -24.86 -5.52
CA GLY A 155 -4.87 -24.58 -6.79
C GLY A 155 -6.36 -24.29 -6.63
N ASP A 156 -7.09 -24.44 -7.74
CA ASP A 156 -8.47 -23.98 -7.92
C ASP A 156 -9.50 -25.10 -7.61
N VAL A 157 -9.05 -26.33 -7.30
CA VAL A 157 -9.97 -27.42 -6.95
C VAL A 157 -10.50 -27.20 -5.54
N SER A 158 -11.76 -26.78 -5.48
CA SER A 158 -12.47 -26.50 -4.23
C SER A 158 -12.96 -27.79 -3.54
N PRO A 159 -13.08 -27.80 -2.20
CA PRO A 159 -13.63 -28.94 -1.47
C PRO A 159 -15.10 -29.19 -1.82
N THR A 160 -15.46 -30.42 -2.17
CA THR A 160 -16.84 -30.82 -2.48
C THR A 160 -17.57 -31.49 -1.32
N ASP A 161 -16.86 -31.81 -0.23
CA ASP A 161 -17.44 -32.41 0.97
C ASP A 161 -18.46 -31.48 1.64
N PRO A 162 -19.37 -31.99 2.49
CA PRO A 162 -20.22 -31.14 3.34
C PRO A 162 -19.40 -30.20 4.23
N LEU A 163 -20.02 -29.10 4.69
CA LEU A 163 -19.36 -28.18 5.64
C LEU A 163 -18.94 -28.93 6.92
N PRO A 164 -17.79 -28.58 7.53
CA PRO A 164 -17.35 -29.16 8.79
C PRO A 164 -18.42 -29.08 9.89
N ALA A 165 -18.49 -30.13 10.73
CA ALA A 165 -19.37 -30.17 11.88
C ALA A 165 -19.11 -28.94 12.80
N GLY A 166 -20.19 -28.30 13.27
CA GLY A 166 -20.14 -27.08 14.08
C GLY A 166 -20.19 -25.78 13.28
N LEU A 167 -20.11 -25.84 11.94
CA LEU A 167 -20.36 -24.67 11.10
C LEU A 167 -21.83 -24.61 10.65
N ASN A 168 -22.45 -23.45 10.84
CA ASN A 168 -23.81 -23.20 10.39
C ASN A 168 -23.80 -22.47 9.04
N ALA A 169 -24.32 -23.13 8.00
CA ALA A 169 -24.35 -22.59 6.63
C ALA A 169 -25.13 -21.26 6.54
N ALA A 170 -26.24 -21.13 7.27
CA ALA A 170 -27.06 -19.91 7.26
C ALA A 170 -26.33 -18.73 7.92
N THR A 171 -25.60 -18.97 9.03
CA THR A 171 -24.78 -17.94 9.68
C THR A 171 -23.64 -17.49 8.77
N ILE A 172 -22.95 -18.42 8.10
CA ILE A 172 -21.89 -18.07 7.15
C ILE A 172 -22.47 -17.25 5.99
N LYS A 173 -23.59 -17.69 5.42
CA LYS A 173 -24.27 -16.97 4.34
C LYS A 173 -24.65 -15.55 4.79
N ALA A 174 -25.23 -15.39 5.97
CA ALA A 174 -25.61 -14.08 6.51
C ALA A 174 -24.39 -13.15 6.70
N ALA A 175 -23.25 -13.68 7.17
CA ALA A 175 -22.01 -12.91 7.29
C ALA A 175 -21.45 -12.49 5.92
N VAL A 176 -21.48 -13.40 4.94
CA VAL A 176 -21.10 -13.09 3.55
C VAL A 176 -22.02 -12.03 2.96
N ASP A 177 -23.33 -12.17 3.14
CA ASP A 177 -24.36 -11.23 2.68
C ASP A 177 -24.15 -9.84 3.27
N ALA A 178 -23.95 -9.75 4.58
CA ALA A 178 -23.69 -8.49 5.29
C ALA A 178 -22.44 -7.76 4.76
N ALA A 179 -21.40 -8.49 4.34
CA ALA A 179 -20.17 -7.87 3.85
C ALA A 179 -20.32 -7.12 2.51
N PHE A 180 -21.43 -7.28 1.77
CA PHE A 180 -21.70 -6.47 0.56
C PHE A 180 -22.87 -5.51 0.76
N GLU A 181 -23.35 -5.35 1.99
CA GLU A 181 -24.35 -4.36 2.34
C GLU A 181 -23.74 -3.23 3.20
N PRO A 182 -24.14 -1.97 2.96
CA PRO A 182 -24.95 -1.52 1.82
C PRO A 182 -24.18 -1.66 0.50
N ALA A 183 -24.88 -1.80 -0.62
CA ALA A 183 -24.25 -1.87 -1.95
C ALA A 183 -23.23 -0.73 -2.22
N ALA A 184 -23.44 0.44 -1.61
CA ALA A 184 -22.55 1.61 -1.65
C ALA A 184 -21.16 1.37 -1.02
N ALA A 185 -20.97 0.34 -0.19
CA ALA A 185 -19.67 -0.05 0.35
C ALA A 185 -18.74 -0.65 -0.72
N MET A 186 -19.28 -1.02 -1.89
CA MET A 186 -18.49 -1.42 -3.08
C MET A 186 -17.55 -2.61 -2.85
N THR A 187 -17.84 -3.50 -1.88
CA THR A 187 -17.07 -4.74 -1.65
C THR A 187 -16.87 -5.52 -2.95
N ALA A 188 -15.62 -5.73 -3.34
CA ALA A 188 -15.25 -6.41 -4.58
C ALA A 188 -15.25 -7.93 -4.43
N ALA A 189 -14.73 -8.43 -3.31
CA ALA A 189 -14.65 -9.85 -3.00
C ALA A 189 -14.62 -10.07 -1.49
N LEU A 190 -15.14 -11.21 -1.04
CA LEU A 190 -14.94 -11.76 0.30
C LEU A 190 -14.66 -13.25 0.17
N VAL A 191 -13.65 -13.73 0.88
CA VAL A 191 -13.36 -15.17 1.04
C VAL A 191 -13.18 -15.45 2.53
N VAL A 192 -13.92 -16.44 3.05
CA VAL A 192 -13.86 -16.89 4.44
C VAL A 192 -13.27 -18.28 4.47
N THR A 193 -12.17 -18.44 5.22
CA THR A 193 -11.54 -19.74 5.44
C THR A 193 -11.66 -20.16 6.90
N TRP A 194 -11.81 -21.46 7.13
CA TRP A 194 -11.77 -22.07 8.45
C TRP A 194 -10.91 -23.33 8.39
N LYS A 195 -9.85 -23.37 9.22
CA LYS A 195 -8.86 -24.45 9.24
C LYS A 195 -8.33 -24.83 7.85
N GLY A 196 -8.03 -23.81 7.03
CA GLY A 196 -7.49 -23.99 5.67
C GLY A 196 -8.50 -24.32 4.58
N ARG A 197 -9.79 -24.50 4.92
CA ARG A 197 -10.87 -24.75 3.96
C ARG A 197 -11.67 -23.48 3.68
N ILE A 198 -12.00 -23.20 2.42
CA ILE A 198 -12.99 -22.17 2.06
C ILE A 198 -14.37 -22.65 2.52
N VAL A 199 -15.07 -21.80 3.29
CA VAL A 199 -16.40 -22.09 3.84
C VAL A 199 -17.46 -21.10 3.36
N GLY A 200 -17.05 -19.99 2.75
CA GLY A 200 -17.93 -19.03 2.10
C GLY A 200 -17.13 -18.03 1.29
N GLU A 201 -17.64 -17.67 0.13
CA GLU A 201 -17.04 -16.66 -0.73
C GLU A 201 -18.11 -15.98 -1.57
N ARG A 202 -17.84 -14.73 -1.95
CA ARG A 202 -18.65 -13.99 -2.91
C ARG A 202 -17.75 -13.01 -3.65
N TYR A 203 -18.06 -12.79 -4.91
CA TYR A 203 -17.39 -11.84 -5.78
C TYR A 203 -18.44 -10.92 -6.39
N ARG A 204 -18.11 -9.64 -6.54
CA ARG A 204 -18.94 -8.68 -7.28
C ARG A 204 -18.93 -9.04 -8.76
N GLU A 205 -19.96 -8.64 -9.49
CA GLU A 205 -20.00 -8.73 -10.95
C GLU A 205 -18.70 -8.18 -11.58
N GLY A 206 -18.12 -8.93 -12.51
CA GLY A 206 -16.84 -8.61 -13.15
C GLY A 206 -15.58 -9.01 -12.35
N ILE A 207 -15.73 -9.41 -11.08
CA ILE A 207 -14.64 -9.92 -10.25
C ILE A 207 -14.72 -11.44 -10.19
N THR A 208 -13.57 -12.10 -10.29
CA THR A 208 -13.46 -13.56 -10.23
C THR A 208 -12.45 -13.98 -9.18
N THR A 209 -12.38 -15.28 -8.89
CA THR A 209 -11.33 -15.90 -8.05
C THR A 209 -9.91 -15.58 -8.52
N ARG A 210 -9.73 -15.21 -9.79
CA ARG A 210 -8.43 -14.92 -10.42
C ARG A 210 -8.16 -13.43 -10.65
N THR A 211 -9.09 -12.55 -10.32
CA THR A 211 -8.93 -11.10 -10.52
C THR A 211 -7.98 -10.52 -9.45
N PRO A 212 -6.79 -10.01 -9.80
CA PRO A 212 -5.89 -9.39 -8.83
C PRO A 212 -6.50 -8.06 -8.33
N LEU A 213 -6.63 -7.90 -7.03
CA LEU A 213 -7.14 -6.66 -6.42
C LEU A 213 -6.03 -5.87 -5.73
N GLU A 214 -6.20 -4.56 -5.65
CA GLU A 214 -5.30 -3.67 -4.93
C GLU A 214 -5.19 -4.07 -3.44
N SER A 215 -3.96 -4.19 -2.95
CA SER A 215 -3.69 -4.73 -1.61
C SER A 215 -3.25 -3.66 -0.61
N TRP A 216 -2.78 -2.51 -1.09
CA TRP A 216 -2.34 -1.39 -0.27
C TRP A 216 -1.39 -1.82 0.87
N SER A 217 -1.75 -1.50 2.12
CA SER A 217 -0.93 -1.78 3.28
C SER A 217 -0.85 -3.26 3.65
N MET A 218 -1.63 -4.15 3.02
CA MET A 218 -1.43 -5.60 3.15
C MET A 218 -0.01 -6.01 2.70
N GLY A 219 0.61 -5.24 1.79
CA GLY A 219 2.00 -5.44 1.39
C GLY A 219 3.00 -5.41 2.54
N LYS A 220 2.73 -4.65 3.62
CA LYS A 220 3.59 -4.60 4.81
C LYS A 220 3.72 -5.97 5.49
N SER A 221 2.61 -6.71 5.57
CA SER A 221 2.59 -8.06 6.12
C SER A 221 3.41 -9.03 5.27
N LEU A 222 3.35 -8.89 3.94
CA LEU A 222 4.18 -9.69 3.02
C LEU A 222 5.66 -9.37 3.18
N THR A 223 6.02 -8.09 3.20
CA THR A 223 7.39 -7.64 3.41
C THR A 223 7.94 -8.14 4.76
N ALA A 224 7.18 -8.02 5.85
CA ALA A 224 7.56 -8.54 7.15
C ALA A 224 7.70 -10.08 7.14
N THR A 225 6.84 -10.79 6.42
CA THR A 225 6.93 -12.26 6.27
C THR A 225 8.20 -12.66 5.52
N LEU A 226 8.55 -11.95 4.43
CA LEU A 226 9.77 -12.20 3.67
C LEU A 226 11.03 -11.93 4.50
N LEU A 227 11.05 -10.85 5.28
CA LEU A 227 12.12 -10.61 6.24
C LEU A 227 12.16 -11.73 7.30
N GLY A 228 11.01 -12.17 7.80
CA GLY A 228 10.91 -13.27 8.76
C GLY A 228 11.49 -14.59 8.22
N ILE A 229 11.36 -14.86 6.92
CA ILE A 229 12.02 -16.00 6.27
C ILE A 229 13.54 -15.84 6.33
N LEU A 230 14.08 -14.65 6.04
CA LEU A 230 15.52 -14.39 6.12
C LEU A 230 16.05 -14.48 7.56
N VAL A 231 15.28 -14.01 8.55
CA VAL A 231 15.59 -14.19 9.99
C VAL A 231 15.63 -15.67 10.36
N LYS A 232 14.62 -16.45 9.95
CA LYS A 232 14.58 -17.90 10.19
C LYS A 232 15.76 -18.62 9.52
N GLN A 233 16.25 -18.10 8.41
CA GLN A 233 17.42 -18.62 7.70
C GLN A 233 18.76 -18.14 8.29
N GLY A 234 18.74 -17.38 9.38
CA GLY A 234 19.95 -16.90 10.06
C GLY A 234 20.64 -15.73 9.37
N VAL A 235 20.00 -15.08 8.38
CA VAL A 235 20.55 -13.90 7.70
C VAL A 235 20.53 -12.69 8.63
N TYR A 236 19.49 -12.58 9.46
CA TYR A 236 19.32 -11.46 10.38
C TYR A 236 18.84 -11.91 11.76
N ASP A 237 19.28 -11.19 12.80
CA ASP A 237 18.63 -11.05 14.10
C ASP A 237 17.79 -9.76 14.10
N LEU A 238 16.60 -9.75 14.72
CA LEU A 238 15.74 -8.58 14.85
C LEU A 238 16.32 -7.51 15.78
N ALA A 239 17.09 -7.91 16.79
CA ALA A 239 17.67 -7.00 17.76
C ALA A 239 18.92 -6.27 17.24
N GLN A 240 19.52 -6.76 16.15
CA GLN A 240 20.72 -6.13 15.59
C GLN A 240 20.40 -4.78 14.93
N PRO A 241 21.38 -3.87 14.85
CA PRO A 241 21.32 -2.69 13.99
C PRO A 241 21.02 -3.05 12.53
N ALA A 242 20.07 -2.37 11.90
CA ALA A 242 19.75 -2.61 10.50
C ALA A 242 20.94 -2.23 9.60
N PRO A 243 21.48 -3.16 8.78
CA PRO A 243 22.66 -2.93 7.97
C PRO A 243 22.34 -2.16 6.68
N ILE A 244 21.61 -1.05 6.80
CA ILE A 244 21.30 -0.14 5.68
C ILE A 244 22.59 0.60 5.29
N PRO A 245 23.07 0.50 4.03
CA PRO A 245 24.34 1.09 3.60
C PRO A 245 24.46 2.58 3.90
N GLU A 246 23.37 3.33 3.69
CA GLU A 246 23.31 4.78 3.93
C GLU A 246 23.49 5.18 5.39
N TRP A 247 23.47 4.23 6.34
CA TRP A 247 23.63 4.49 7.78
C TRP A 247 24.99 4.04 8.32
N GLN A 248 25.87 3.47 7.49
CA GLN A 248 27.16 2.94 7.94
C GLN A 248 28.28 3.99 7.97
N GLY A 249 27.94 5.27 7.76
CA GLY A 249 28.89 6.37 7.89
C GLY A 249 29.37 6.56 9.33
N ALA A 250 30.58 7.09 9.50
CA ALA A 250 31.09 7.47 10.81
C ALA A 250 30.11 8.44 11.49
N ASP A 251 29.78 8.15 12.75
CA ASP A 251 28.89 8.93 13.61
C ASP A 251 27.45 9.12 13.11
N ASP A 252 26.98 8.34 12.13
CA ASP A 252 25.58 8.40 11.71
C ASP A 252 24.66 7.87 12.84
N PRO A 253 23.78 8.70 13.44
CA PRO A 253 22.95 8.26 14.55
C PRO A 253 21.91 7.22 14.14
N ARG A 254 21.62 7.08 12.84
CA ARG A 254 20.72 6.06 12.28
C ARG A 254 21.32 4.67 12.31
N ALA A 255 22.65 4.53 12.46
CA ALA A 255 23.31 3.25 12.66
C ALA A 255 22.82 2.49 13.90
N ARG A 256 22.07 3.15 14.80
CA ARG A 256 21.47 2.53 15.99
C ARG A 256 20.05 2.01 15.78
N ILE A 257 19.43 2.29 14.63
CA ILE A 257 18.09 1.78 14.31
C ILE A 257 18.20 0.26 14.16
N ARG A 258 17.44 -0.50 14.96
CA ARG A 258 17.40 -1.96 14.86
C ARG A 258 16.39 -2.38 13.81
N ILE A 259 16.53 -3.61 13.33
CA ILE A 259 15.54 -4.21 12.43
C ILE A 259 14.15 -4.26 13.09
N ALA A 260 14.07 -4.57 14.39
CA ALA A 260 12.83 -4.53 15.15
C ALA A 260 12.19 -3.12 15.19
N ASP A 261 12.99 -2.06 15.21
CA ASP A 261 12.45 -0.70 15.26
C ASP A 261 11.72 -0.36 13.95
N LEU A 262 12.22 -0.84 12.80
CA LEU A 262 11.54 -0.72 11.50
C LEU A 262 10.24 -1.53 11.46
N LEU A 263 10.23 -2.76 11.97
CA LEU A 263 9.03 -3.60 12.02
C LEU A 263 7.93 -3.01 12.91
N HIS A 264 8.30 -2.28 13.95
CA HIS A 264 7.38 -1.57 14.84
C HIS A 264 7.00 -0.16 14.35
N MET A 265 7.54 0.28 13.20
CA MET A 265 7.44 1.65 12.69
C MET A 265 7.86 2.70 13.73
N SER A 266 9.02 2.48 14.33
CA SER A 266 9.58 3.26 15.41
C SER A 266 11.04 3.64 15.17
N SER A 267 11.48 3.63 13.90
CA SER A 267 12.84 4.04 13.51
C SER A 267 13.20 5.46 13.94
N GLY A 268 12.17 6.30 14.14
CA GLY A 268 12.35 7.71 14.48
C GLY A 268 12.67 8.58 13.27
N LEU A 269 12.52 8.10 12.04
CA LEU A 269 12.79 8.89 10.82
C LEU A 269 11.79 10.06 10.67
N ARG A 270 12.33 11.22 10.28
CA ARG A 270 11.61 12.47 10.07
C ARG A 270 10.97 12.49 8.70
N ILE A 271 9.68 12.19 8.70
CA ILE A 271 8.80 12.21 7.53
C ILE A 271 7.48 12.89 7.88
N ARG A 272 6.70 13.22 6.85
CA ARG A 272 5.30 13.62 7.00
C ARG A 272 4.35 12.55 6.49
N ALA A 273 3.33 12.25 7.28
CA ALA A 273 2.23 11.39 6.92
C ALA A 273 0.88 12.10 7.16
N PRO A 274 -0.14 11.88 6.31
CA PRO A 274 -1.47 12.46 6.52
C PRO A 274 -2.15 12.10 7.85
N GLN A 275 -1.69 11.03 8.51
CA GLN A 275 -2.19 10.56 9.80
C GLN A 275 -1.47 11.20 11.00
N ASP A 276 -0.44 12.00 10.76
CA ASP A 276 0.29 12.66 11.84
C ASP A 276 -0.64 13.66 12.57
N PRO A 277 -0.60 13.74 13.91
CA PRO A 277 -1.48 14.64 14.65
C PRO A 277 -1.31 16.13 14.33
N ASP A 278 -0.13 16.53 13.87
CA ASP A 278 0.25 17.87 13.45
C ASP A 278 0.34 18.03 11.93
N TYR A 279 -0.25 17.09 11.17
CA TYR A 279 -0.27 17.16 9.71
C TYR A 279 -1.02 18.40 9.23
N ASP A 280 -0.33 19.24 8.45
CA ASP A 280 -0.90 20.38 7.74
C ASP A 280 -1.14 20.01 6.26
N PRO A 281 -2.40 19.88 5.80
CA PRO A 281 -2.73 19.62 4.40
C PRO A 281 -2.28 20.72 3.42
N GLY A 282 -2.04 21.94 3.90
CA GLY A 282 -1.50 23.06 3.13
C GLY A 282 0.03 23.04 2.99
N GLY A 283 0.70 22.15 3.72
CA GLY A 283 2.15 22.03 3.71
C GLY A 283 2.72 21.30 2.49
N PRO A 284 4.05 21.06 2.48
CA PRO A 284 4.71 20.19 1.52
C PRO A 284 4.03 18.83 1.34
N TYR A 285 4.20 18.25 0.15
CA TYR A 285 3.72 16.90 -0.16
C TYR A 285 4.20 15.88 0.90
N PRO A 286 3.36 14.94 1.36
CA PRO A 286 3.75 13.98 2.38
C PRO A 286 4.67 12.89 1.82
N ASP A 287 5.78 12.61 2.50
CA ASP A 287 6.69 11.49 2.20
C ASP A 287 5.92 10.16 2.13
N HIS A 288 4.92 10.00 3.00
CA HIS A 288 4.05 8.82 3.07
C HIS A 288 3.45 8.44 1.70
N LEU A 289 3.11 9.43 0.87
CA LEU A 289 2.60 9.20 -0.48
C LEU A 289 3.72 9.23 -1.53
N TYR A 290 4.77 10.03 -1.30
CA TYR A 290 5.89 10.17 -2.23
C TYR A 290 6.58 8.84 -2.56
N LEU A 291 6.60 7.89 -1.63
CA LEU A 291 7.13 6.55 -1.86
C LEU A 291 6.42 5.80 -3.00
N TYR A 292 5.17 6.14 -3.31
CA TYR A 292 4.42 5.58 -4.44
C TYR A 292 4.50 6.45 -5.69
N THR A 293 4.62 7.76 -5.52
CA THR A 293 4.39 8.72 -6.61
C THR A 293 5.65 9.38 -7.14
N GLY A 294 6.78 9.23 -6.44
CA GLY A 294 8.01 9.95 -6.75
C GLY A 294 8.64 9.51 -8.08
N GLY A 295 8.44 8.26 -8.50
CA GLY A 295 9.14 7.70 -9.67
C GLY A 295 10.66 7.70 -9.48
N VAL A 296 11.11 7.42 -8.27
CA VAL A 296 12.52 7.43 -7.84
C VAL A 296 12.87 6.12 -7.15
N ASN A 297 14.14 5.90 -6.84
CA ASN A 297 14.55 4.81 -5.95
C ASN A 297 13.99 5.06 -4.53
N ALA A 298 12.89 4.38 -4.21
CA ALA A 298 12.20 4.52 -2.93
C ALA A 298 13.06 4.06 -1.73
N PHE A 299 13.93 3.06 -1.92
CA PHE A 299 14.87 2.62 -0.88
C PHE A 299 15.82 3.74 -0.49
N HIS A 300 16.46 4.36 -1.50
CA HIS A 300 17.37 5.47 -1.26
C HIS A 300 16.66 6.67 -0.63
N TYR A 301 15.47 7.02 -1.10
CA TYR A 301 14.69 8.10 -0.52
C TYR A 301 14.36 7.85 0.97
N ALA A 302 13.90 6.64 1.30
CA ALA A 302 13.59 6.26 2.67
C ALA A 302 14.84 6.25 3.57
N ALA A 303 15.95 5.69 3.08
CA ALA A 303 17.19 5.54 3.83
C ALA A 303 17.88 6.89 4.13
N THR A 304 17.62 7.91 3.31
CA THR A 304 18.23 9.25 3.45
C THR A 304 17.46 10.21 4.35
N ARG A 305 16.29 9.82 4.89
CA ARG A 305 15.53 10.70 5.80
C ARG A 305 16.34 10.93 7.10
N PRO A 306 16.30 12.15 7.70
CA PRO A 306 16.97 12.43 8.97
C PRO A 306 16.19 11.83 10.15
N LEU A 307 16.78 11.73 11.34
CA LEU A 307 16.06 11.31 12.54
C LEU A 307 15.24 12.46 13.14
N GLN A 308 13.96 12.25 13.37
CA GLN A 308 13.12 13.09 14.23
C GLN A 308 13.22 12.70 15.70
N TRP A 309 13.35 11.41 16.00
CA TRP A 309 13.40 10.88 17.36
C TRP A 309 14.51 9.85 17.52
N PRO A 310 14.97 9.57 18.76
CA PRO A 310 15.80 8.40 19.02
C PRO A 310 15.08 7.10 18.58
N PRO A 311 15.79 6.14 17.97
CA PRO A 311 15.19 4.88 17.53
C PRO A 311 14.48 4.13 18.67
N GLY A 312 13.32 3.55 18.36
CA GLY A 312 12.53 2.73 19.29
C GLY A 312 11.71 3.51 20.33
N THR A 313 11.70 4.84 20.30
CA THR A 313 11.04 5.65 21.35
C THR A 313 9.64 6.16 21.00
N VAL A 314 9.35 6.34 19.71
CA VAL A 314 8.08 6.86 19.19
C VAL A 314 7.64 5.99 18.02
N GLY A 315 6.51 5.29 18.19
CA GLY A 315 5.88 4.51 17.12
C GLY A 315 4.90 5.38 16.33
N ARG A 316 4.98 5.32 15.00
CA ARG A 316 4.16 6.12 14.09
C ARG A 316 3.86 5.36 12.82
N TYR A 317 2.61 5.30 12.40
CA TYR A 317 2.26 4.57 11.19
C TYR A 317 2.73 5.30 9.93
N HIS A 318 3.67 4.72 9.18
CA HIS A 318 4.14 5.29 7.92
C HIS A 318 4.71 4.24 6.96
N ASN A 319 4.99 4.66 5.72
CA ASN A 319 5.47 3.76 4.67
C ASN A 319 7.00 3.68 4.57
N THR A 320 7.74 4.62 5.15
CA THR A 320 9.21 4.66 5.12
C THR A 320 9.84 3.40 5.73
N ASP A 321 9.38 2.97 6.90
CA ASP A 321 9.95 1.81 7.58
C ASP A 321 9.68 0.50 6.82
N PRO A 322 8.45 0.21 6.36
CA PRO A 322 8.22 -0.95 5.48
C PRO A 322 9.04 -0.95 4.19
N VAL A 323 9.27 0.21 3.58
CA VAL A 323 10.17 0.32 2.41
C VAL A 323 11.60 -0.06 2.79
N LEU A 324 12.08 0.34 3.98
CA LEU A 324 13.39 -0.06 4.50
C LEU A 324 13.45 -1.54 4.89
N VAL A 325 12.37 -2.12 5.44
CA VAL A 325 12.27 -3.57 5.66
C VAL A 325 12.41 -4.31 4.32
N ASN A 326 11.78 -3.82 3.25
CA ASN A 326 11.93 -4.41 1.93
C ASN A 326 13.35 -4.22 1.35
N TYR A 327 14.00 -3.10 1.67
CA TYR A 327 15.41 -2.89 1.32
C TYR A 327 16.31 -3.91 2.03
N LEU A 328 16.06 -4.24 3.30
CA LEU A 328 16.76 -5.32 4.00
C LEU A 328 16.52 -6.68 3.34
N VAL A 329 15.29 -6.96 2.87
CA VAL A 329 15.03 -8.18 2.08
C VAL A 329 15.92 -8.22 0.85
N ARG A 330 16.01 -7.12 0.09
CA ARG A 330 16.89 -7.03 -1.07
C ARG A 330 18.36 -7.26 -0.71
N LEU A 331 18.88 -6.53 0.27
CA LEU A 331 20.28 -6.63 0.69
C LEU A 331 20.64 -8.04 1.13
N GLY A 332 19.80 -8.70 1.94
CA GLY A 332 20.07 -10.04 2.45
C GLY A 332 20.00 -11.12 1.37
N VAL A 333 19.11 -10.95 0.38
CA VAL A 333 19.01 -11.87 -0.77
C VAL A 333 20.21 -11.69 -1.71
N GLU A 334 20.54 -10.44 -2.07
CA GLU A 334 21.66 -10.15 -2.98
C GLU A 334 23.02 -10.51 -2.33
N GLN A 335 23.19 -10.33 -1.02
CA GLN A 335 24.40 -10.74 -0.29
C GLN A 335 24.66 -12.25 -0.38
N ARG A 336 23.60 -13.06 -0.54
CA ARG A 336 23.69 -14.51 -0.73
C ARG A 336 23.89 -14.92 -2.20
N GLY A 337 24.03 -13.96 -3.11
CA GLY A 337 24.14 -14.20 -4.55
C GLY A 337 22.82 -14.63 -5.20
N GLU A 338 21.68 -14.37 -4.55
CA GLU A 338 20.36 -14.69 -5.08
C GLU A 338 19.71 -13.49 -5.77
N GLU A 339 18.75 -13.77 -6.66
CA GLU A 339 17.99 -12.74 -7.36
C GLU A 339 16.77 -12.30 -6.51
N TYR A 340 16.69 -10.98 -6.25
CA TYR A 340 15.73 -10.34 -5.35
C TYR A 340 14.28 -10.38 -5.86
N LEU A 341 14.03 -10.06 -7.13
CA LEU A 341 12.66 -9.94 -7.66
C LEU A 341 11.91 -11.29 -7.67
N SER A 342 12.63 -12.39 -7.86
CA SER A 342 12.11 -13.76 -7.83
C SER A 342 12.04 -14.34 -6.42
N PHE A 343 12.72 -13.74 -5.43
CA PHE A 343 12.74 -14.25 -4.07
C PHE A 343 11.35 -14.38 -3.45
N PRO A 344 10.44 -13.39 -3.51
CA PRO A 344 9.08 -13.54 -2.99
C PRO A 344 8.35 -14.74 -3.57
N ARG A 345 8.52 -14.98 -4.88
CA ARG A 345 7.91 -16.13 -5.55
C ARG A 345 8.48 -17.46 -5.06
N ARG A 346 9.80 -17.60 -5.05
CA ARG A 346 10.51 -18.83 -4.66
C ARG A 346 10.36 -19.16 -3.17
N ALA A 347 10.46 -18.14 -2.32
CA ALA A 347 10.53 -18.30 -0.87
C ALA A 347 9.15 -18.37 -0.22
N LEU A 348 8.13 -17.73 -0.81
CA LEU A 348 6.79 -17.64 -0.23
C LEU A 348 5.70 -18.06 -1.22
N PHE A 349 5.51 -17.38 -2.33
CA PHE A 349 4.28 -17.54 -3.13
C PHE A 349 4.09 -18.95 -3.67
N ASP A 350 5.10 -19.52 -4.31
CA ASP A 350 5.03 -20.89 -4.83
C ASP A 350 4.96 -21.94 -3.70
N ARG A 351 5.33 -21.58 -2.45
CA ARG A 351 5.23 -22.48 -1.29
C ARG A 351 3.81 -22.59 -0.74
N ILE A 352 2.95 -21.61 -1.03
CA ILE A 352 1.58 -21.54 -0.50
C ILE A 352 0.53 -21.35 -1.59
N GLY A 353 0.88 -21.61 -2.86
CA GLY A 353 -0.08 -21.61 -3.97
C GLY A 353 -0.45 -20.23 -4.52
N ILE A 354 0.26 -19.16 -4.15
CA ILE A 354 -0.01 -17.81 -4.67
C ILE A 354 0.57 -17.70 -6.09
N ARG A 355 -0.31 -17.40 -7.06
CA ARG A 355 0.05 -17.42 -8.50
C ARG A 355 0.01 -16.04 -9.15
N SER A 356 -1.03 -15.27 -8.84
CA SER A 356 -1.40 -14.02 -9.52
C SER A 356 -0.99 -12.75 -8.76
N MET A 357 -0.37 -12.87 -7.59
CA MET A 357 0.11 -11.71 -6.85
C MET A 357 1.30 -11.07 -7.56
N VAL A 358 1.23 -9.75 -7.74
CA VAL A 358 2.29 -8.92 -8.30
C VAL A 358 2.79 -7.98 -7.20
N ILE A 359 4.10 -7.93 -7.00
CA ILE A 359 4.76 -6.88 -6.22
C ILE A 359 5.33 -5.88 -7.22
N GLU A 360 4.73 -4.69 -7.28
CA GLU A 360 5.21 -3.61 -8.14
C GLU A 360 6.60 -3.12 -7.70
N THR A 361 7.46 -2.77 -8.65
CA THR A 361 8.87 -2.42 -8.43
C THR A 361 9.18 -0.94 -8.55
#